data_AF-K5XFX4-F1
#
_entry.id   AF-K5XFX4-F1
#
_cell.length_a   1.000
_cell.length_b   1.000
_cell.length_c   1.000
_cell.angle_alpha   90.00
_cell.angle_beta   90.00
_cell.angle_gamma   90.00
#
_symmetry.space_group_name_H-M   'P 1'
#
loop_
_entity.id
_entity.type
_entity.pdbx_description
1 polymer ?
#
loop_
_entity_poly.entity_id
_entity_poly.type
_entity_poly.pdbx_seq_one_letter_code
_entity_poly.pdbx_strand_id
1 'polypeptide(L)'
;MGGGARYPYPKYVWSPAGGWWVRPSNWASNTAIVAGGMAAVLYAVWRVSANNEQRITQPSRFIPSMLWAKEYEDRKLKLDKDK
;
A
#
# COMPACT_ATOMS: atom_id res chain seq x y z
N MET A 1 -3.64 -11.28 26.01
CA MET A 1 -3.02 -12.20 25.02
C MET A 1 -2.11 -13.17 25.77
N GLY A 2 -2.54 -14.41 25.98
CA GLY A 2 -1.77 -15.44 26.66
C GLY A 2 -1.25 -16.47 25.64
N GLY A 3 0.06 -16.60 25.50
CA GLY A 3 0.65 -17.71 24.76
C GLY A 3 0.51 -18.97 25.60
N GLY A 4 -0.17 -19.99 25.07
CA GLY A 4 -0.29 -21.30 25.73
C GLY A 4 1.07 -21.96 25.98
N ALA A 5 1.06 -23.07 26.71
CA ALA A 5 2.26 -23.81 27.07
C ALA A 5 3.11 -24.14 25.81
N ARG A 6 4.38 -23.75 25.85
CA ARG A 6 5.35 -24.10 24.80
C ARG A 6 5.94 -25.47 25.10
N TYR A 7 6.16 -26.28 24.07
CA TYR A 7 6.85 -27.56 24.16
C TYR A 7 8.24 -27.48 23.50
N PRO A 8 9.16 -28.42 23.81
CA PRO A 8 10.48 -28.45 23.18
C PRO A 8 10.39 -28.57 21.66
N TYR A 9 11.23 -27.81 20.95
CA TYR A 9 11.30 -27.78 19.48
C TYR A 9 12.77 -27.68 19.02
N PRO A 10 13.10 -28.10 17.78
CA PRO A 10 14.46 -28.03 17.27
C PRO A 10 14.87 -26.58 16.98
N LYS A 11 15.97 -26.12 17.61
CA LYS A 11 16.43 -24.72 17.51
C LYS A 11 17.20 -24.38 16.22
N TYR A 12 17.63 -25.40 15.48
CA TYR A 12 18.48 -25.24 14.29
C TYR A 12 17.70 -25.36 12.98
N VAL A 13 16.39 -25.63 13.04
CA VAL A 13 15.54 -25.69 11.86
C VAL A 13 15.12 -24.28 11.47
N TRP A 14 15.37 -23.92 10.21
CA TRP A 14 14.99 -22.63 9.65
C TRP A 14 13.90 -22.81 8.57
N SER A 15 12.93 -21.89 8.54
CA SER A 15 11.98 -21.77 7.45
C SER A 15 11.73 -20.29 7.12
N PRO A 16 11.36 -19.97 5.88
CA PRO A 16 11.16 -18.58 5.46
C PRO A 16 9.98 -17.90 6.18
N ALA A 17 8.96 -18.66 6.59
CA ALA A 17 7.82 -18.14 7.34
C ALA A 17 8.08 -18.00 8.85
N GLY A 18 9.26 -18.43 9.33
CA GLY A 18 9.60 -18.49 10.75
C GLY A 18 9.59 -19.92 11.28
N GLY A 19 9.08 -20.12 12.51
CA GLY A 19 9.12 -21.39 13.20
C GLY A 19 8.25 -21.36 14.46
N TRP A 20 8.56 -22.20 15.42
CA TRP A 20 7.76 -22.33 16.65
C TRP A 20 7.79 -21.06 17.52
N TRP A 21 6.62 -20.45 17.73
CA TRP A 21 6.38 -19.25 18.55
C TRP A 21 7.38 -18.09 18.33
N VAL A 22 7.73 -17.85 17.07
CA VAL A 22 8.71 -16.82 16.70
C VAL A 22 8.22 -15.43 17.10
N ARG A 23 9.01 -14.77 17.95
CA ARG A 23 8.84 -13.35 18.31
C ARG A 23 10.22 -12.70 18.41
N PRO A 24 10.83 -12.32 17.27
CA PRO A 24 12.16 -11.73 17.27
C PRO A 24 12.10 -10.35 17.94
N SER A 25 13.20 -9.93 18.56
CA SER A 25 13.26 -8.65 19.29
C SER A 25 13.05 -7.44 18.38
N ASN A 26 13.40 -7.55 17.09
CA ASN A 26 13.32 -6.49 16.08
C ASN A 26 12.06 -6.56 15.18
N TRP A 27 11.02 -7.31 15.57
CA TRP A 27 9.82 -7.50 14.75
C TRP A 27 9.21 -6.17 14.28
N ALA A 28 9.18 -5.15 15.14
CA ALA A 28 8.56 -3.86 14.83
C ALA A 28 9.34 -3.09 13.75
N SER A 29 10.67 -3.00 13.89
CA SER A 29 11.53 -2.32 12.91
C SER A 29 11.50 -3.03 11.56
N ASN A 30 11.54 -4.36 11.54
CA ASN A 30 11.47 -5.12 10.29
C ASN A 30 10.14 -4.91 9.57
N THR A 31 9.02 -4.92 10.31
CA THR A 31 7.69 -4.62 9.75
C THR A 31 7.63 -3.20 9.22
N ALA A 32 8.19 -2.22 9.94
CA ALA A 32 8.21 -0.82 9.50
C ALA A 32 8.99 -0.64 8.19
N ILE A 33 10.14 -1.31 8.05
CA ILE A 33 10.95 -1.27 6.82
C ILE A 33 10.16 -1.86 5.65
N VAL A 34 9.55 -3.04 5.82
CA VAL A 34 8.76 -3.69 4.77
C VAL A 34 7.55 -2.85 4.39
N ALA A 35 6.81 -2.34 5.37
CA ALA A 35 5.66 -1.47 5.13
C ALA A 35 6.06 -0.18 4.40
N GLY A 36 7.18 0.45 4.78
CA GLY A 36 7.72 1.62 4.10
C GLY A 36 8.11 1.31 2.65
N GLY A 37 8.79 0.19 2.41
CA GLY A 37 9.13 -0.27 1.07
C GLY A 37 7.89 -0.53 0.20
N MET A 38 6.88 -1.20 0.75
CA MET A 38 5.60 -1.43 0.07
C MET A 38 4.91 -0.11 -0.28
N ALA A 39 4.84 0.84 0.65
CA ALA A 39 4.23 2.14 0.42
C ALA A 39 4.94 2.91 -0.70
N ALA A 40 6.27 2.89 -0.74
CA ALA A 40 7.05 3.54 -1.80
C ALA A 40 6.77 2.94 -3.19
N VAL A 41 6.76 1.61 -3.30
CA VAL A 41 6.46 0.91 -4.55
C VAL A 41 5.03 1.18 -5.00
N LEU A 42 4.06 1.05 -4.09
CA LEU A 42 2.65 1.31 -4.39
C LEU A 42 2.43 2.76 -4.83
N TYR A 43 3.09 3.72 -4.19
CA TYR A 43 3.02 5.13 -4.59
C TYR A 43 3.56 5.36 -6.00
N ALA A 44 4.71 4.77 -6.34
CA ALA A 44 5.29 4.88 -7.68
C ALA A 44 4.36 4.28 -8.75
N VAL A 45 3.82 3.08 -8.51
CA VAL A 45 2.86 2.43 -9.41
C VAL A 45 1.58 3.24 -9.52
N TRP A 46 1.05 3.74 -8.40
CA TRP A 46 -0.13 4.61 -8.38
C TRP A 46 0.08 5.89 -9.20
N ARG A 47 1.24 6.55 -9.06
CA ARG A 47 1.59 7.74 -9.86
C ARG A 47 1.57 7.46 -11.35
N VAL A 48 2.17 6.34 -11.78
CA VAL A 48 2.17 5.94 -13.20
C VAL A 48 0.74 5.63 -13.66
N SER A 49 -0.02 4.89 -12.87
CA SER A 49 -1.41 4.53 -13.17
C SER A 49 -2.29 5.78 -13.32
N ALA A 50 -2.25 6.70 -12.35
CA ALA A 50 -3.04 7.93 -12.35
C ALA A 50 -2.70 8.84 -13.53
N ASN A 51 -1.43 8.91 -13.96
CA ASN A 51 -1.00 9.71 -15.11
C ASN A 51 -1.46 9.11 -16.45
N ASN A 52 -1.58 7.78 -16.52
CA ASN A 52 -1.97 7.06 -17.72
C ASN A 52 -3.49 6.81 -17.79
N GLU A 53 -4.23 7.10 -16.73
CA GLU A 53 -5.67 6.93 -16.69
C GLU A 53 -6.36 7.88 -17.68
N GLN A 54 -7.11 7.32 -18.62
CA GLN A 54 -7.95 8.05 -19.58
C GLN A 54 -9.37 7.48 -19.56
N ARG A 55 -10.37 8.36 -19.60
CA ARG A 55 -11.79 8.01 -19.53
C ARG A 55 -12.51 8.52 -20.76
N ILE A 56 -12.94 7.59 -21.59
CA ILE A 56 -13.80 7.89 -22.76
C ILE A 56 -15.17 8.38 -22.28
N THR A 57 -15.70 7.76 -21.22
CA THR A 57 -17.01 8.10 -20.64
C THR A 57 -16.84 8.53 -19.19
N GLN A 58 -17.43 9.66 -18.83
CA GLN A 58 -17.39 10.18 -17.48
C GLN A 58 -18.32 9.37 -16.55
N PRO A 59 -17.93 9.14 -15.29
CA PRO A 59 -18.73 8.38 -14.35
C PRO A 59 -20.00 9.16 -13.97
N SER A 60 -21.10 8.43 -13.81
CA SER A 60 -22.40 9.00 -13.41
C SER A 60 -22.52 9.30 -11.91
N ARG A 61 -21.57 8.80 -11.11
CA ARG A 61 -21.48 8.98 -9.66
C ARG A 61 -20.05 9.25 -9.26
N PHE A 62 -19.87 9.80 -8.06
CA PHE A 62 -18.54 9.99 -7.51
C PHE A 62 -17.80 8.67 -7.34
N ILE A 63 -16.55 8.64 -7.81
CA ILE A 63 -15.59 7.58 -7.53
C ILE A 63 -14.28 8.19 -7.04
N PRO A 64 -13.55 7.54 -6.11
CA PRO A 64 -12.37 8.12 -5.48
C PRO A 64 -11.31 8.61 -6.47
N SER A 65 -11.10 7.91 -7.58
CA SER A 65 -10.12 8.28 -8.59
C SER A 65 -10.38 9.62 -9.28
N MET A 66 -11.58 10.18 -9.17
CA MET A 66 -11.85 11.55 -9.61
C MET A 66 -11.03 12.60 -8.84
N LEU A 67 -10.54 12.28 -7.65
CA LEU A 67 -9.73 13.18 -6.83
C LEU A 67 -8.31 13.38 -7.35
N TRP A 68 -7.78 12.43 -8.13
CA TRP A 68 -6.38 12.41 -8.57
C TRP A 68 -6.19 12.12 -10.06
N ALA A 69 -7.26 11.76 -10.78
CA ALA A 69 -7.17 11.55 -12.21
C ALA A 69 -6.98 12.89 -12.93
N LYS A 70 -6.02 12.92 -13.85
CA LYS A 70 -5.54 14.12 -14.55
C LYS A 70 -6.66 14.89 -15.27
N GLU A 71 -7.63 14.19 -15.85
CA GLU A 71 -8.76 14.82 -16.56
C GLU A 71 -9.57 15.80 -15.70
N TYR A 72 -9.74 15.51 -14.41
CA TYR A 72 -10.50 16.38 -13.51
C TYR A 72 -9.67 17.56 -13.02
N GLU A 73 -8.37 17.36 -12.83
CA GLU A 73 -7.43 18.43 -12.49
C GLU A 73 -7.35 19.44 -13.65
N ASP A 74 -7.13 18.96 -14.87
CA ASP A 74 -7.07 19.79 -16.08
C ASP A 74 -8.40 20.52 -16.34
N ARG A 75 -9.54 19.85 -16.14
CA ARG A 75 -10.86 20.47 -16.25
C ARG A 75 -11.03 21.60 -15.23
N LYS A 76 -10.65 21.36 -13.96
CA LYS A 76 -10.74 22.35 -12.89
C LYS A 76 -9.90 23.59 -13.20
N LEU A 77 -8.68 23.41 -13.71
CA LEU A 77 -7.78 24.50 -14.12
C LEU A 77 -8.34 25.34 -15.26
N LYS A 78 -9.03 24.72 -16.23
CA LYS A 78 -9.71 25.46 -17.31
C LYS A 78 -10.85 26.32 -16.77
N LEU A 79 -11.72 25.75 -15.93
CA LEU A 79 -12.83 26.50 -15.32
C LEU A 79 -12.37 27.71 -14.48
N ASP A 80 -11.19 27.61 -13.85
CA ASP A 80 -10.64 28.70 -13.04
C ASP A 80 -10.04 29.82 -13.91
N LYS A 81 -9.46 29.48 -15.07
CA LYS A 81 -8.95 30.47 -16.04
C LYS A 81 -10.06 31.24 -16.76
N ASP A 82 -11.22 30.64 -16.92
CA ASP A 82 -12.36 31.22 -17.64
C ASP A 82 -13.24 32.13 -16.74
N LYS A 83 -12.90 32.25 -15.45
CA LYS A 83 -13.54 33.15 -14.48
C LYS A 83 -12.80 34.48 -14.37
#